data_AF-A0A2V8URC0-F1
#
_entry.id   AF-A0A2V8URC0-F1
#
_cell.length_a   1.000
_cell.length_b   1.000
_cell.length_c   1.000
_cell.angle_alpha   90.00
_cell.angle_beta   90.00
_cell.angle_gamma   90.00
#
_symmetry.space_group_name_H-M   'P 1'
#
loop_
_entity.id
_entity.type
_entity.pdbx_description
1 polymer ?
#
loop_
_entity_poly.entity_id
_entity_poly.type
_entity_poly.pdbx_seq_one_letter_code
_entity_poly.pdbx_strand_id
1 'polypeptide(L)'
;MNPAEIIIREMRTSAAFKVLPHLRETTLLPKSVYAIEAGSYIPNTVLSLQLARVLEVTVEELFSLGDGRPPLAPTREMDLLPGIESVQPVQLCRVDRRMMGSSPESTAWNLPPADAVLINAQRGSKKNRRGRVQMFQDDEQLTNRLLLAGCDPGMSVLARHAQRAGVELVLAHRNSSQALTLLQQGCVHIAGSHLRDESTGGSNLPAVKRIFKRESVAVVSFAVWEEGLVILKANPKRIRSVEDLARKSITLVNREPGSGSRILLDSILTKAGIKSAKVAGYDRIAQGHLAAACRVRLGSADCCIATRALSRAFWAWTSFP
;
A
#
# COMPACT_ATOMS: atom_id res chain seq x y z
N MET A 1 2.04 -21.38 -5.47
CA MET A 1 2.46 -21.00 -4.10
C MET A 1 3.67 -21.85 -3.80
N ASN A 2 4.83 -21.24 -3.58
CA ASN A 2 6.11 -21.95 -3.44
C ASN A 2 6.24 -22.49 -1.99
N PRO A 3 6.40 -23.80 -1.76
CA PRO A 3 6.41 -24.41 -0.42
C PRO A 3 7.68 -24.15 0.41
N ALA A 4 8.64 -23.38 -0.08
CA ALA A 4 9.81 -22.98 0.70
C ALA A 4 9.51 -21.69 1.49
N GLU A 5 9.22 -21.81 2.78
CA GLU A 5 9.23 -20.67 3.69
C GLU A 5 10.68 -20.38 4.10
N ILE A 6 11.11 -19.13 3.85
CA ILE A 6 12.49 -18.68 3.97
C ILE A 6 12.61 -17.81 5.23
N ILE A 7 13.33 -18.30 6.24
CA ILE A 7 13.46 -17.69 7.58
C ILE A 7 14.58 -16.62 7.61
N ILE A 8 15.11 -16.22 6.45
CA ILE A 8 16.17 -15.19 6.35
C ILE A 8 15.71 -13.85 6.96
N ARG A 9 14.42 -13.52 6.84
CA ARG A 9 13.86 -12.24 7.32
C ARG A 9 13.86 -12.12 8.84
N GLU A 10 13.48 -13.18 9.56
CA GLU A 10 13.42 -13.15 11.03
C GLU A 10 14.83 -13.17 11.63
N MET A 11 15.74 -13.95 11.04
CA MET A 11 17.14 -14.00 11.46
C MET A 11 17.86 -12.66 11.27
N ARG A 12 17.54 -11.89 10.21
CA ARG A 12 18.04 -10.51 10.08
C ARG A 12 17.55 -9.59 11.19
N THR A 13 16.38 -9.83 11.76
CA THR A 13 15.79 -8.98 12.80
C THR A 13 16.40 -9.30 14.18
N SER A 14 16.76 -10.57 14.41
CA SER A 14 17.49 -11.02 15.61
C SER A 14 19.00 -10.76 15.54
N ALA A 15 19.62 -10.88 14.36
CA ALA A 15 21.07 -10.79 14.14
C ALA A 15 21.52 -9.55 13.35
N ALA A 16 20.70 -8.48 13.32
CA ALA A 16 20.84 -7.30 12.47
C ALA A 16 22.21 -6.61 12.49
N PHE A 17 23.01 -6.80 13.55
CA PHE A 17 24.31 -6.15 13.71
C PHE A 17 25.53 -6.97 13.26
N LYS A 18 25.41 -8.27 12.96
CA LYS A 18 26.57 -9.12 12.64
C LYS A 18 26.66 -9.57 11.17
N VAL A 19 25.55 -9.58 10.42
CA VAL A 19 25.48 -10.29 9.13
C VAL A 19 25.94 -9.44 7.92
N LEU A 20 25.71 -8.13 7.94
CA LEU A 20 26.01 -7.24 6.81
C LEU A 20 27.49 -7.21 6.36
N PRO A 21 28.49 -7.27 7.26
CA PRO A 21 29.90 -7.35 6.85
C PRO A 21 30.25 -8.69 6.18
N HIS A 22 29.71 -9.81 6.67
CA HIS A 22 30.08 -11.16 6.25
C HIS A 22 29.43 -11.59 4.92
N LEU A 23 28.33 -10.95 4.51
CA LEU A 23 27.74 -11.18 3.18
C LEU A 23 28.67 -10.74 2.03
N ARG A 24 29.68 -9.89 2.28
CA ARG A 24 30.71 -9.54 1.28
C ARG A 24 31.71 -10.67 1.02
N GLU A 25 31.83 -11.62 1.94
CA GLU A 25 32.72 -12.79 1.81
C GLU A 25 32.07 -13.93 1.02
N THR A 26 30.75 -13.85 0.80
CA THR A 26 30.03 -14.76 -0.07
C THR A 26 30.00 -14.25 -1.51
N THR A 27 30.08 -15.14 -2.50
CA THR A 27 29.87 -14.84 -3.93
C THR A 27 28.44 -14.40 -4.28
N LEU A 28 27.62 -14.11 -3.27
CA LEU A 28 26.24 -13.70 -3.40
C LEU A 28 26.12 -12.23 -3.80
N LEU A 29 25.43 -12.00 -4.91
CA LEU A 29 24.92 -10.67 -5.21
C LEU A 29 23.82 -10.31 -4.20
N PRO A 30 23.76 -9.06 -3.69
CA PRO A 30 22.67 -8.60 -2.83
C PRO A 30 21.28 -8.87 -3.42
N LYS A 31 21.17 -8.83 -4.76
CA LYS A 31 19.95 -9.16 -5.50
C LYS A 31 19.48 -10.60 -5.29
N SER A 32 20.40 -11.56 -5.18
CA SER A 32 20.08 -12.96 -4.95
C SER A 32 19.50 -13.15 -3.56
N VAL A 33 20.11 -12.53 -2.54
CA VAL A 33 19.57 -12.54 -1.16
C VAL A 33 18.16 -11.95 -1.11
N TYR A 34 17.92 -10.80 -1.76
CA TYR A 34 16.58 -10.22 -1.84
C TYR A 34 15.58 -11.12 -2.59
N ALA A 35 16.00 -11.82 -3.64
CA ALA A 35 15.14 -12.74 -4.37
C ALA A 35 14.78 -13.99 -3.56
N ILE A 36 15.73 -14.47 -2.74
CA ILE A 36 15.49 -15.54 -1.76
C ILE A 36 14.50 -15.03 -0.70
N GLU A 37 14.74 -13.87 -0.07
CA GLU A 37 13.81 -13.28 0.91
C GLU A 37 12.40 -13.03 0.37
N ALA A 38 12.27 -12.69 -0.92
CA ALA A 38 10.99 -12.47 -1.59
C ALA A 38 10.29 -13.77 -2.03
N GLY A 39 10.90 -14.94 -1.81
CA GLY A 39 10.38 -16.25 -2.24
C GLY A 39 10.37 -16.45 -3.77
N SER A 40 11.03 -15.56 -4.52
CA SER A 40 11.06 -15.57 -5.99
C SER A 40 12.24 -16.34 -6.57
N TYR A 41 13.19 -16.75 -5.73
CA TYR A 41 14.32 -17.58 -6.09
C TYR A 41 14.57 -18.66 -5.04
N ILE A 42 14.57 -19.92 -5.47
CA ILE A 42 14.92 -21.05 -4.62
C ILE A 42 16.44 -21.23 -4.73
N PRO A 43 17.20 -21.05 -3.63
CA PRO A 43 18.63 -21.25 -3.65
C PRO A 43 18.97 -22.70 -3.93
N ASN A 44 20.04 -22.94 -4.68
CA ASN A 44 20.61 -24.27 -4.82
C ASN A 44 21.34 -24.69 -3.53
N THR A 45 21.65 -25.98 -3.41
CA THR A 45 22.27 -26.56 -2.21
C THR A 45 23.56 -25.85 -1.77
N VAL A 46 24.40 -25.45 -2.73
CA VAL A 46 25.66 -24.74 -2.45
C VAL A 46 25.37 -23.40 -1.77
N LEU A 47 24.41 -22.64 -2.30
CA LEU A 47 24.03 -21.34 -1.77
C LEU A 47 23.38 -21.44 -0.39
N SER A 48 22.56 -22.47 -0.18
CA SER A 48 21.93 -22.76 1.11
C SER A 48 22.97 -23.06 2.19
N LEU A 49 23.98 -23.88 1.88
CA LEU A 49 25.08 -24.21 2.80
C LEU A 49 25.98 -23.00 3.11
N GLN A 50 26.24 -22.15 2.11
CA GLN A 50 27.00 -20.91 2.32
C GLN A 50 26.27 -19.95 3.26
N LEU A 51 24.96 -19.75 3.05
CA LEU A 51 24.13 -18.92 3.93
C LEU A 51 24.08 -19.50 5.35
N ALA A 52 23.88 -20.82 5.50
CA ALA A 52 23.87 -21.51 6.79
C ALA A 52 25.15 -21.25 7.58
N ARG A 53 26.30 -21.38 6.91
CA ARG A 53 27.62 -21.16 7.52
C ARG A 53 27.84 -19.71 7.96
N VAL A 54 27.46 -18.74 7.14
CA VAL A 54 27.62 -17.31 7.46
C VAL A 54 26.69 -16.87 8.58
N LEU A 55 25.51 -17.46 8.65
CA LEU A 55 24.49 -17.14 9.63
C LEU A 55 24.60 -17.99 10.91
N GLU A 56 25.58 -18.91 10.97
CA GLU A 56 25.82 -19.84 12.08
C GLU A 56 24.56 -20.65 12.48
N VAL A 57 23.80 -21.08 11.48
CA VAL A 57 22.56 -21.87 11.62
C VAL A 57 22.58 -23.06 10.67
N THR A 58 21.69 -24.02 10.85
CA THR A 58 21.55 -25.13 9.91
C THR A 58 20.78 -24.73 8.65
N VAL A 59 20.85 -25.56 7.59
CA VAL A 59 20.08 -25.32 6.36
C VAL A 59 18.59 -25.44 6.65
N GLU A 60 18.21 -26.35 7.54
CA GLU A 60 16.84 -26.61 7.99
C GLU A 60 16.27 -25.44 8.82
N GLU A 61 17.13 -24.72 9.54
CA GLU A 61 16.76 -23.48 10.24
C GLU A 61 16.60 -22.28 9.28
N LEU A 62 17.25 -22.29 8.11
CA LEU A 62 17.09 -21.25 7.09
C LEU A 62 15.93 -21.50 6.13
N PHE A 63 15.73 -22.77 5.77
CA PHE A 63 14.80 -23.21 4.75
C PHE A 63 13.95 -24.33 5.33
N SER A 64 12.67 -24.03 5.50
CA SER A 64 11.69 -25.03 5.91
C SER A 64 10.71 -25.29 4.77
N LEU A 65 10.37 -26.56 4.58
CA LEU A 65 9.20 -26.94 3.78
C LEU A 65 7.97 -26.78 4.69
N GLY A 66 7.62 -25.53 4.98
CA GLY A 66 6.40 -25.22 5.72
C GLY A 66 5.17 -25.45 4.83
N ASP A 67 4.00 -25.65 5.44
CA ASP A 67 2.71 -25.67 4.74
C ASP A 67 2.34 -24.30 4.11
N GLY A 68 3.27 -23.34 4.08
CA GLY A 68 3.14 -22.02 3.47
C GLY A 68 2.10 -21.13 4.15
N ARG A 69 1.73 -21.44 5.39
CA ARG A 69 0.74 -20.67 6.15
C ARG A 69 1.48 -19.78 7.13
N PRO A 70 1.49 -18.45 6.91
CA PRO A 70 2.00 -17.54 7.93
C PRO A 70 1.27 -17.82 9.25
N PRO A 71 1.96 -17.73 10.41
CA PRO A 71 1.34 -17.97 11.69
C PRO A 71 0.07 -17.13 11.81
N LEU A 72 -1.05 -17.78 12.10
CA LEU A 72 -2.32 -17.10 12.26
C LEU A 72 -2.15 -16.05 13.37
N ALA A 73 -2.44 -14.80 13.04
CA ALA A 73 -2.45 -13.74 14.04
C ALA A 73 -3.36 -14.14 15.20
N PRO A 74 -2.98 -13.86 16.46
CA PRO A 74 -3.76 -14.28 17.61
C PRO A 74 -5.17 -13.71 17.54
N THR A 75 -6.17 -14.57 17.68
CA THR A 75 -7.57 -14.17 17.79
C THR A 75 -7.94 -13.93 19.26
N ARG A 76 -8.85 -12.98 19.50
CA ARG A 76 -9.41 -12.72 20.84
C ARG A 76 -10.87 -12.32 20.72
N GLU A 77 -11.66 -12.77 21.69
CA GLU A 77 -13.03 -12.31 21.87
C GLU A 77 -13.07 -10.88 22.42
N MET A 78 -14.14 -10.15 22.07
CA MET A 78 -14.38 -8.77 22.47
C MET A 78 -15.88 -8.47 22.41
N ASP A 79 -16.32 -7.51 23.20
CA ASP A 79 -17.65 -6.93 23.10
C ASP A 79 -17.65 -5.87 22.01
N LEU A 80 -18.65 -5.85 21.14
CA LEU A 80 -18.75 -4.87 20.06
C LEU A 80 -19.72 -3.74 20.42
N LEU A 81 -19.38 -2.52 20.05
CA LEU A 81 -20.36 -1.43 20.04
C LEU A 81 -21.46 -1.69 18.99
N PRO A 82 -22.70 -1.20 19.20
CA PRO A 82 -23.79 -1.36 18.25
C PRO A 82 -23.43 -0.88 16.82
N GLY A 83 -23.97 -1.56 15.80
CA GLY A 83 -23.79 -1.19 14.39
C GLY A 83 -22.64 -1.91 13.65
N ILE A 84 -21.99 -2.89 14.29
CA ILE A 84 -20.94 -3.73 13.68
C ILE A 84 -21.54 -5.09 13.32
N GLU A 85 -21.96 -5.26 12.06
CA GLU A 85 -22.70 -6.47 11.61
C GLU A 85 -21.97 -7.33 10.58
N SER A 86 -20.79 -6.90 10.12
CA SER A 86 -20.03 -7.59 9.08
C SER A 86 -18.53 -7.58 9.34
N VAL A 87 -17.80 -8.48 8.68
CA VAL A 87 -16.33 -8.51 8.71
C VAL A 87 -15.78 -7.18 8.22
N GLN A 88 -15.15 -6.44 9.14
CA GLN A 88 -14.56 -5.13 8.87
C GLN A 88 -13.41 -4.87 9.84
N PRO A 89 -12.53 -3.88 9.54
CA PRO A 89 -11.55 -3.41 10.51
C PRO A 89 -12.24 -2.88 11.78
N VAL A 90 -11.63 -3.10 12.96
CA VAL A 90 -12.12 -2.60 14.26
C VAL A 90 -11.01 -1.93 15.05
N GLN A 91 -11.36 -0.95 15.89
CA GLN A 91 -10.48 -0.37 16.90
C GLN A 91 -10.81 -0.96 18.26
N LEU A 92 -9.78 -1.31 19.03
CA LEU A 92 -9.93 -1.97 20.33
C LEU A 92 -9.56 -1.02 21.47
N CYS A 93 -10.37 -1.02 22.52
CA CYS A 93 -10.11 -0.30 23.76
C CYS A 93 -10.50 -1.16 24.96
N ARG A 94 -9.75 -1.07 26.07
CA ARG A 94 -10.11 -1.76 27.31
C ARG A 94 -10.98 -0.84 28.17
N VAL A 95 -12.18 -1.29 28.50
CA VAL A 95 -13.11 -0.61 29.41
C VAL A 95 -13.31 -1.54 30.61
N ASP A 96 -12.79 -1.12 31.76
CA ASP A 96 -12.66 -1.97 32.96
C ASP A 96 -11.94 -3.30 32.67
N ARG A 97 -12.69 -4.42 32.78
CA ARG A 97 -12.23 -5.78 32.51
C ARG A 97 -12.61 -6.28 31.12
N ARG A 98 -13.30 -5.47 30.31
CA ARG A 98 -13.81 -5.86 28.99
C ARG A 98 -12.97 -5.25 27.89
N MET A 99 -12.79 -6.01 26.82
CA MET A 99 -12.25 -5.50 25.57
C MET A 99 -13.41 -5.08 24.69
N MET A 100 -13.48 -3.80 24.36
CA MET A 100 -14.50 -3.22 23.50
C MET A 100 -13.93 -3.02 22.09
N GLY A 101 -14.69 -3.42 21.08
CA GLY A 101 -14.44 -3.14 19.67
C GLY A 101 -15.38 -2.05 19.15
N SER A 102 -14.81 -1.03 18.51
CA SER A 102 -15.55 0.01 17.80
C SER A 102 -15.21 -0.02 16.31
N SER A 103 -16.17 0.37 15.47
CA SER A 103 -15.90 0.55 14.04
C SER A 103 -15.05 1.82 13.86
N PRO A 104 -13.92 1.77 13.12
CA PRO A 104 -13.23 2.98 12.70
C PRO A 104 -14.17 3.76 11.78
N GLU A 105 -14.62 4.92 12.25
CA GLU A 105 -15.62 5.74 11.54
C GLU A 105 -15.06 6.22 10.20
N SER A 106 -15.80 5.99 9.10
CA SER A 106 -15.37 6.39 7.76
C SER A 106 -15.57 7.86 7.45
N THR A 107 -16.32 8.56 8.31
CA THR A 107 -16.75 9.95 8.11
C THR A 107 -16.54 10.68 9.43
N ALA A 108 -15.74 11.74 9.41
CA ALA A 108 -15.38 12.44 10.64
C ALA A 108 -16.55 13.31 11.11
N TRP A 109 -17.05 13.06 12.33
CA TRP A 109 -17.90 14.00 13.08
C TRP A 109 -17.08 15.14 13.71
N ASN A 110 -15.76 15.02 13.67
CA ASN A 110 -14.78 15.87 14.30
C ASN A 110 -13.75 16.38 13.29
N LEU A 111 -12.99 17.39 13.69
CA LEU A 111 -11.83 17.83 12.92
C LEU A 111 -10.75 16.74 12.95
N PRO A 112 -10.05 16.49 11.82
CA PRO A 112 -8.91 15.59 11.84
C PRO A 112 -7.84 16.11 12.80
N PRO A 113 -7.06 15.22 13.45
CA PRO A 113 -5.90 15.64 14.22
C PRO A 113 -4.99 16.57 13.40
N ALA A 114 -4.58 17.68 14.00
CA ALA A 114 -3.73 18.68 13.37
C ALA A 114 -2.80 19.28 14.42
N ASP A 115 -1.60 19.68 14.00
CA ASP A 115 -0.58 20.28 14.87
C ASP A 115 -0.67 21.81 14.90
N ALA A 116 -1.32 22.40 13.90
CA ALA A 116 -1.38 23.85 13.71
C ALA A 116 -2.50 24.27 12.73
N VAL A 117 -2.87 25.54 12.77
CA VAL A 117 -3.76 26.19 11.78
C VAL A 117 -2.96 27.12 10.87
N LEU A 118 -3.17 27.03 9.57
CA LEU A 118 -2.53 27.91 8.59
C LEU A 118 -3.14 29.32 8.65
N ILE A 119 -2.34 30.32 9.08
CA ILE A 119 -2.75 31.72 9.19
C ILE A 119 -2.67 32.41 7.82
N ASN A 120 -1.58 32.18 7.09
CA ASN A 120 -1.37 32.78 5.77
C ASN A 120 -0.52 31.86 4.90
N ALA A 121 -0.95 31.62 3.66
CA ALA A 121 -0.14 31.01 2.63
C ALA A 121 0.50 32.11 1.77
N GLN A 122 1.81 32.30 1.87
CA GLN A 122 2.51 33.24 1.01
C GLN A 122 2.36 32.82 -0.47
N ARG A 123 2.12 33.79 -1.35
CA ARG A 123 2.14 33.56 -2.81
C ARG A 123 3.57 33.29 -3.24
N GLY A 124 3.86 32.03 -3.52
CA GLY A 124 5.08 31.57 -4.19
C GLY A 124 4.75 30.80 -5.47
N SER A 125 5.78 30.39 -6.22
CA SER A 125 5.60 29.47 -7.35
C SER A 125 4.92 28.17 -6.86
N LYS A 126 4.22 27.44 -7.74
CA LYS A 126 3.57 26.16 -7.40
C LYS A 126 4.51 25.16 -6.68
N LYS A 127 5.83 25.30 -6.84
CA LYS A 127 6.84 24.42 -6.25
C LYS A 127 7.39 24.87 -4.89
N ASN A 128 7.27 26.15 -4.51
CA ASN A 128 7.82 26.68 -3.25
C ASN A 128 6.82 27.60 -2.55
N ARG A 129 5.70 27.03 -2.11
CA ARG A 129 4.68 27.76 -1.37
C ARG A 129 4.99 27.68 0.12
N ARG A 130 5.35 28.81 0.73
CA ARG A 130 5.58 28.93 2.18
C ARG A 130 4.31 29.40 2.87
N GLY A 131 4.14 29.04 4.13
CA GLY A 131 3.01 29.46 4.94
C GLY A 131 3.43 29.76 6.37
N ARG A 132 2.67 30.63 7.05
CA ARG A 132 2.77 30.86 8.49
C ARG A 132 1.63 30.14 9.18
N VAL A 133 1.94 29.39 10.23
CA VAL A 133 0.97 28.61 11.00
C VAL A 133 0.90 29.11 12.45
N GLN A 134 -0.25 28.89 13.09
CA GLN A 134 -0.44 29.01 14.53
C GLN A 134 -0.37 27.60 15.11
N MET A 135 0.68 27.33 15.88
CA MET A 135 0.94 26.02 16.47
C MET A 135 -0.02 25.76 17.63
N PHE A 136 -0.42 24.50 17.81
CA PHE A 136 -1.21 24.04 18.96
C PHE A 136 -0.35 23.44 20.06
N GLN A 137 0.91 23.12 19.77
CA GLN A 137 1.87 22.48 20.66
C GLN A 137 3.29 22.98 20.35
N ASP A 138 4.22 22.79 21.29
CA ASP A 138 5.62 23.18 21.14
C ASP A 138 6.39 22.29 20.15
N ASP A 139 7.43 22.84 19.52
CA ASP A 139 8.19 22.18 18.45
C ASP A 139 8.87 20.87 18.88
N GLU A 140 9.26 20.73 20.16
CA GLU A 140 9.89 19.50 20.69
C GLU A 140 9.00 18.25 20.52
N GLN A 141 7.68 18.44 20.50
CA GLN A 141 6.69 17.37 20.32
C GLN A 141 6.57 16.91 18.85
N LEU A 142 7.19 17.63 17.91
CA LEU A 142 7.21 17.26 16.49
C LEU A 142 8.41 16.37 16.10
N THR A 143 9.22 15.98 17.09
CA THR A 143 10.37 15.08 16.89
C THR A 143 9.90 13.63 16.66
N ASN A 144 10.71 12.82 15.97
CA ASN A 144 10.41 11.40 15.64
C ASN A 144 9.18 11.16 14.73
N ARG A 145 9.00 12.02 13.73
CA ARG A 145 7.91 11.89 12.74
C ARG A 145 8.46 11.74 11.32
N LEU A 146 7.81 10.92 10.50
CA LEU A 146 8.12 10.77 9.09
C LEU A 146 6.91 11.11 8.23
N LEU A 147 7.11 12.02 7.29
CA LEU A 147 6.13 12.36 6.25
C LEU A 147 6.17 11.33 5.11
N LEU A 148 5.07 10.61 4.92
CA LEU A 148 4.87 9.61 3.87
C LEU A 148 3.83 10.09 2.85
N ALA A 149 4.19 10.13 1.57
CA ALA A 149 3.23 10.34 0.49
C ALA A 149 2.82 9.04 -0.20
N GLY A 150 1.53 8.83 -0.45
CA GLY A 150 1.05 7.66 -1.16
C GLY A 150 -0.48 7.55 -1.20
N CYS A 151 -0.99 6.54 -1.90
CA CYS A 151 -2.43 6.29 -2.01
C CYS A 151 -2.84 4.90 -1.54
N ASP A 152 -1.90 4.08 -1.07
CA ASP A 152 -2.15 2.72 -0.62
C ASP A 152 -2.92 2.74 0.73
N PRO A 153 -4.09 2.07 0.84
CA PRO A 153 -4.83 2.00 2.10
C PRO A 153 -4.03 1.34 3.24
N GLY A 154 -3.05 0.48 2.91
CA GLY A 154 -2.12 -0.16 3.85
C GLY A 154 -1.19 0.82 4.57
N MET A 155 -1.10 2.09 4.13
CA MET A 155 -0.36 3.14 4.85
C MET A 155 -0.86 3.32 6.29
N SER A 156 -2.16 3.11 6.54
CA SER A 156 -2.75 3.16 7.89
C SER A 156 -2.22 2.04 8.80
N VAL A 157 -2.04 0.85 8.25
CA VAL A 157 -1.44 -0.30 8.95
C VAL A 157 0.02 -0.03 9.24
N LEU A 158 0.76 0.51 8.27
CA LEU A 158 2.16 0.90 8.45
C LEU A 158 2.30 1.98 9.54
N ALA A 159 1.43 3.00 9.54
CA ALA A 159 1.41 4.05 10.56
C ALA A 159 1.19 3.47 11.96
N ARG A 160 0.26 2.53 12.11
CA ARG A 160 0.03 1.85 13.39
C ARG A 160 1.23 1.03 13.86
N HIS A 161 1.98 0.44 12.93
CA HIS A 161 3.18 -0.33 13.27
C HIS A 161 4.35 0.59 13.64
N ALA A 162 4.57 1.67 12.88
CA ALA A 162 5.56 2.69 13.17
C ALA A 162 5.33 3.34 14.55
N GLN A 163 4.06 3.60 14.90
CA GLN A 163 3.71 4.16 16.21
C GLN A 163 4.19 3.28 17.37
N ARG A 164 4.17 1.95 17.23
CA ARG A 164 4.69 1.02 18.26
C ARG A 164 6.21 1.09 18.41
N ALA A 165 6.90 1.52 17.36
CA ALA A 165 8.33 1.77 17.36
C ALA A 165 8.68 3.22 17.80
N GLY A 166 7.70 3.99 18.28
CA GLY A 166 7.90 5.38 18.69
C GLY A 166 8.06 6.37 17.54
N VAL A 167 7.64 5.99 16.32
CA VAL A 167 7.69 6.85 15.13
C VAL A 167 6.27 7.17 14.66
N GLU A 168 5.94 8.45 14.54
CA GLU A 168 4.67 8.84 13.95
C GLU A 168 4.79 8.99 12.43
N LEU A 169 3.79 8.50 11.69
CA LEU A 169 3.69 8.76 10.25
C LEU A 169 2.65 9.84 9.98
N VAL A 170 3.11 10.96 9.41
CA VAL A 170 2.22 11.96 8.81
C VAL A 170 1.92 11.52 7.39
N LEU A 171 0.64 11.34 7.06
CA LEU A 171 0.23 10.76 5.77
C LEU A 171 -0.23 11.84 4.80
N ALA A 172 0.46 11.96 3.66
CA ALA A 172 0.09 12.81 2.54
C ALA A 172 -0.54 11.98 1.41
N HIS A 173 -1.87 12.00 1.29
CA HIS A 173 -2.56 11.24 0.26
C HIS A 173 -2.25 11.75 -1.16
N ARG A 174 -1.45 11.00 -1.92
CA ARG A 174 -0.98 11.36 -3.27
C ARG A 174 -0.89 10.11 -4.14
N ASN A 175 -1.17 10.23 -5.44
CA ASN A 175 -0.96 9.12 -6.36
C ASN A 175 0.53 8.79 -6.49
N SER A 176 0.87 7.61 -7.03
CA SER A 176 2.26 7.15 -7.07
C SER A 176 3.20 8.06 -7.86
N SER A 177 2.77 8.62 -8.99
CA SER A 177 3.60 9.58 -9.74
C SER A 177 3.88 10.84 -8.90
N GLN A 178 2.87 11.40 -8.25
CA GLN A 178 3.01 12.57 -7.39
C GLN A 178 3.87 12.27 -6.16
N ALA A 179 3.69 11.11 -5.52
CA ALA A 179 4.49 10.71 -4.37
C ALA A 179 5.98 10.61 -4.72
N LEU A 180 6.32 9.97 -5.84
CA LEU A 180 7.71 9.88 -6.32
C LEU A 180 8.28 11.26 -6.68
N THR A 181 7.49 12.14 -7.30
CA THR A 181 7.91 13.54 -7.58
C THR A 181 8.17 14.31 -6.29
N LEU A 182 7.32 14.18 -5.27
CA LEU A 182 7.53 14.83 -3.98
C LEU A 182 8.78 14.32 -3.27
N LEU A 183 9.07 13.02 -3.36
CA LEU A 183 10.29 12.45 -2.83
C LEU A 183 11.53 12.96 -3.57
N GLN A 184 11.48 13.03 -4.91
CA GLN A 184 12.56 13.61 -5.73
C GLN A 184 12.84 15.08 -5.37
N GLN A 185 11.81 15.83 -4.97
CA GLN A 185 11.90 17.23 -4.56
C GLN A 185 12.35 17.41 -3.10
N GLY A 186 12.55 16.32 -2.35
CA GLY A 186 12.87 16.39 -0.92
C GLY A 186 11.72 16.89 -0.05
N CYS A 187 10.47 16.86 -0.53
CA CYS A 187 9.30 17.33 0.20
C CYS A 187 8.71 16.28 1.15
N VAL A 188 9.10 15.02 1.02
CA VAL A 188 8.63 13.90 1.85
C VAL A 188 9.78 12.95 2.14
N HIS A 189 9.69 12.19 3.22
CA HIS A 189 10.70 11.19 3.59
C HIS A 189 10.48 9.87 2.86
N ILE A 190 9.22 9.50 2.64
CA ILE A 190 8.83 8.20 2.08
C ILE A 190 7.79 8.43 0.97
N ALA A 191 7.92 7.69 -0.14
CA ALA A 191 6.92 7.63 -1.20
C ALA A 191 6.44 6.19 -1.43
N GLY A 192 5.13 5.99 -1.33
CA GLY A 192 4.45 4.77 -1.76
C GLY A 192 4.22 4.77 -3.28
N SER A 193 4.60 3.67 -3.93
CA SER A 193 4.41 3.49 -5.37
C SER A 193 3.92 2.09 -5.70
N HIS A 194 3.02 2.00 -6.67
CA HIS A 194 2.54 0.77 -7.30
C HIS A 194 2.42 0.92 -8.83
N LEU A 195 3.37 1.63 -9.45
CA LEU A 195 3.37 1.87 -10.89
C LEU A 195 3.85 0.62 -11.64
N ARG A 196 3.09 0.20 -12.65
CA ARG A 196 3.49 -0.87 -13.56
C ARG A 196 4.04 -0.27 -14.85
N ASP A 197 5.12 -0.86 -15.35
CA ASP A 197 5.70 -0.53 -16.64
C ASP A 197 5.38 -1.67 -17.62
N GLU A 198 4.41 -1.42 -18.50
CA GLU A 198 3.94 -2.41 -19.48
C GLU A 198 5.02 -2.78 -20.50
N SER A 199 5.97 -1.88 -20.80
CA SER A 199 7.03 -2.15 -21.79
C SER A 199 8.05 -3.16 -21.28
N THR A 200 8.30 -3.15 -19.97
CA THR A 200 9.26 -4.06 -19.32
C THR A 200 8.59 -5.21 -18.57
N GLY A 201 7.26 -5.15 -18.39
CA GLY A 201 6.51 -6.02 -17.48
C GLY A 201 6.82 -5.78 -15.99
N GLY A 202 7.79 -4.92 -15.67
CA GLY A 202 8.29 -4.69 -14.31
C GLY A 202 7.39 -3.76 -13.50
N SER A 203 7.35 -3.97 -12.18
CA SER A 203 6.65 -3.11 -11.24
C SER A 203 7.62 -2.21 -10.48
N ASN A 204 7.26 -0.94 -10.28
CA ASN A 204 7.91 0.10 -9.48
C ASN A 204 9.34 0.49 -9.88
N LEU A 205 10.26 -0.46 -9.96
CA LEU A 205 11.68 -0.22 -10.23
C LEU A 205 11.94 0.53 -11.54
N PRO A 206 11.23 0.27 -12.66
CA PRO A 206 11.41 1.07 -13.88
C PRO A 206 11.07 2.55 -13.67
N ALA A 207 10.00 2.85 -12.94
CA ALA A 207 9.61 4.22 -12.62
C ALA A 207 10.63 4.90 -11.68
N VAL A 208 11.11 4.18 -10.66
CA VAL A 208 12.15 4.68 -9.74
C VAL A 208 13.43 5.00 -10.50
N LYS A 209 13.91 4.09 -11.36
CA LYS A 209 15.14 4.28 -12.16
C LYS A 209 15.06 5.46 -13.14
N ARG A 210 13.87 5.83 -13.60
CA ARG A 210 13.66 7.00 -14.46
C ARG A 210 13.77 8.32 -13.70
N ILE A 211 13.46 8.33 -12.40
CA ILE A 211 13.35 9.55 -11.59
C ILE A 211 14.61 9.78 -10.74
N PHE A 212 15.21 8.71 -10.23
CA PHE A 212 16.27 8.76 -9.24
C PHE A 212 17.61 8.27 -9.83
N LYS A 213 18.71 8.91 -9.39
CA LYS A 213 20.06 8.44 -9.70
C LYS A 213 20.32 7.11 -8.99
N ARG A 214 21.31 6.35 -9.44
CA ARG A 214 21.73 5.13 -8.72
C ARG A 214 22.09 5.49 -7.27
N GLU A 215 21.66 4.63 -6.35
CA GLU A 215 21.97 4.71 -4.91
C GLU A 215 21.44 5.96 -4.18
N SER A 216 20.59 6.79 -4.82
CA SER A 216 20.01 7.96 -4.16
C SER A 216 18.77 7.66 -3.31
N VAL A 217 18.20 6.45 -3.44
CA VAL A 217 17.01 6.01 -2.69
C VAL A 217 17.07 4.52 -2.39
N ALA A 218 16.56 4.13 -1.23
CA ALA A 218 16.26 2.73 -0.90
C ALA A 218 14.83 2.39 -1.37
N VAL A 219 14.65 1.20 -1.94
CA VAL A 219 13.34 0.67 -2.32
C VAL A 219 13.03 -0.52 -1.43
N VAL A 220 11.91 -0.45 -0.71
CA VAL A 220 11.44 -1.51 0.19
C VAL A 220 10.11 -2.04 -0.33
N SER A 221 10.04 -3.36 -0.55
CA SER A 221 8.78 -4.02 -0.87
C SER A 221 7.89 -4.06 0.38
N PHE A 222 6.83 -3.27 0.38
CA PHE A 222 5.92 -3.17 1.52
C PHE A 222 4.84 -4.25 1.50
N ALA A 223 4.11 -4.36 0.39
CA ALA A 223 3.01 -5.30 0.23
C ALA A 223 2.84 -5.72 -1.23
N VAL A 224 2.26 -6.91 -1.42
CA VAL A 224 1.69 -7.36 -2.69
C VAL A 224 0.19 -7.39 -2.51
N TRP A 225 -0.54 -6.79 -3.44
CA TRP A 225 -1.99 -6.75 -3.38
C TRP A 225 -2.63 -6.76 -4.76
N GLU A 226 -3.89 -7.18 -4.77
CA GLU A 226 -4.70 -7.32 -5.97
C GLU A 226 -5.53 -6.06 -6.19
N GLU A 227 -5.63 -5.63 -7.44
CA GLU A 227 -6.47 -4.53 -7.88
C GLU A 227 -7.51 -5.06 -8.86
N GLY A 228 -8.72 -4.50 -8.81
CA GLY A 228 -9.81 -4.90 -9.70
C GLY A 228 -10.98 -3.94 -9.69
N LEU A 229 -12.07 -4.36 -10.33
CA LEU A 229 -13.32 -3.62 -10.37
C LEU A 229 -14.07 -3.74 -9.03
N VAL A 230 -14.36 -2.60 -8.42
CA VAL A 230 -15.29 -2.48 -7.28
C VAL A 230 -16.66 -2.07 -7.82
N ILE A 231 -17.72 -2.75 -7.39
CA ILE A 231 -19.10 -2.66 -7.91
C ILE A 231 -20.15 -2.74 -6.76
N LEU A 232 -21.45 -2.57 -7.08
CA LEU A 232 -22.61 -2.56 -6.14
C LEU A 232 -23.25 -3.93 -5.81
N LYS A 233 -23.79 -4.12 -4.57
CA LYS A 233 -23.99 -5.45 -3.91
C LYS A 233 -25.11 -6.14 -4.64
N ALA A 234 -24.83 -7.35 -5.13
CA ALA A 234 -25.59 -8.11 -6.13
C ALA A 234 -25.21 -7.90 -7.61
N ASN A 235 -24.27 -7.00 -7.94
CA ASN A 235 -23.82 -6.73 -9.30
C ASN A 235 -24.98 -6.59 -10.30
N PRO A 236 -25.89 -5.61 -10.11
CA PRO A 236 -27.15 -5.52 -10.87
C PRO A 236 -26.92 -5.38 -12.39
N LYS A 237 -25.78 -4.80 -12.79
CA LYS A 237 -25.40 -4.61 -14.20
C LYS A 237 -24.53 -5.73 -14.76
N ARG A 238 -24.28 -6.79 -14.00
CA ARG A 238 -23.47 -7.96 -14.39
C ARG A 238 -22.11 -7.56 -14.97
N ILE A 239 -21.41 -6.66 -14.29
CA ILE A 239 -20.05 -6.22 -14.64
C ILE A 239 -19.08 -7.31 -14.19
N ARG A 240 -18.29 -7.84 -15.13
CA ARG A 240 -17.33 -8.93 -14.91
C ARG A 240 -15.93 -8.58 -15.36
N SER A 241 -15.79 -7.68 -16.32
CA SER A 241 -14.47 -7.30 -16.85
C SER A 241 -14.42 -5.83 -17.30
N VAL A 242 -13.24 -5.36 -17.70
CA VAL A 242 -13.06 -4.00 -18.22
C VAL A 242 -13.75 -3.82 -19.58
N GLU A 243 -13.91 -4.89 -20.35
CA GLU A 243 -14.61 -4.88 -21.64
C GLU A 243 -16.07 -4.48 -21.50
N ASP A 244 -16.68 -4.81 -20.36
CA ASP A 244 -18.06 -4.41 -20.04
C ASP A 244 -18.25 -2.88 -20.00
N LEU A 245 -17.18 -2.13 -19.76
CA LEU A 245 -17.22 -0.66 -19.72
C LEU A 245 -17.56 -0.04 -21.09
N ALA A 246 -17.55 -0.82 -22.17
CA ALA A 246 -18.05 -0.39 -23.48
C ALA A 246 -19.58 -0.28 -23.53
N ARG A 247 -20.31 -0.85 -22.57
CA ARG A 247 -21.77 -0.77 -22.49
C ARG A 247 -22.20 0.61 -22.00
N LYS A 248 -23.05 1.30 -22.77
CA LYS A 248 -23.59 2.64 -22.42
C LYS A 248 -24.32 2.71 -21.08
N SER A 249 -24.83 1.58 -20.58
CA SER A 249 -25.54 1.49 -19.30
C SER A 249 -24.61 1.43 -18.09
N ILE A 250 -23.29 1.33 -18.27
CA ILE A 250 -22.31 1.26 -17.18
C ILE A 250 -21.53 2.56 -17.10
N THR A 251 -21.53 3.18 -15.93
CA THR A 251 -20.79 4.39 -15.63
C THR A 251 -19.61 4.08 -14.70
N LEU A 252 -18.41 4.41 -15.14
CA LEU A 252 -17.18 4.36 -14.36
C LEU A 252 -17.02 5.65 -13.54
N VAL A 253 -16.37 5.55 -12.38
CA VAL A 253 -15.59 6.65 -11.79
C VAL A 253 -14.11 6.28 -11.83
N ASN A 254 -13.31 7.12 -12.49
CA ASN A 254 -11.91 6.86 -12.75
C ASN A 254 -11.02 7.48 -11.67
N ARG A 255 -9.78 6.99 -11.58
CA ARG A 255 -8.74 7.56 -10.74
C ARG A 255 -8.04 8.72 -11.43
N GLU A 256 -7.41 9.57 -10.64
CA GLU A 256 -6.66 10.72 -11.12
C GLU A 256 -5.51 10.34 -12.09
N PRO A 257 -5.17 11.19 -13.08
CA PRO A 257 -3.98 11.01 -13.90
C PRO A 257 -2.71 10.79 -13.06
N GLY A 258 -1.87 9.83 -13.45
CA GLY A 258 -0.67 9.43 -12.71
C GLY A 258 -0.89 8.42 -11.58
N SER A 259 -2.13 7.96 -11.36
CA SER A 259 -2.40 6.80 -10.50
C SER A 259 -2.07 5.48 -11.20
N GLY A 260 -1.57 4.50 -10.44
CA GLY A 260 -1.33 3.14 -10.96
C GLY A 260 -2.62 2.51 -11.50
N SER A 261 -3.73 2.68 -10.79
CA SER A 261 -5.06 2.20 -11.19
C SER A 261 -5.52 2.70 -12.56
N ARG A 262 -5.29 3.99 -12.86
CA ARG A 262 -5.67 4.55 -14.16
C ARG A 262 -4.76 4.04 -15.27
N ILE A 263 -3.45 3.96 -15.02
CA ILE A 263 -2.49 3.38 -15.97
C ILE A 263 -2.87 1.94 -16.31
N LEU A 264 -3.26 1.16 -15.29
CA LEU A 264 -3.74 -0.21 -15.46
C LEU A 264 -5.02 -0.25 -16.30
N LEU A 265 -6.02 0.56 -15.97
CA LEU A 265 -7.27 0.65 -16.71
C LEU A 265 -7.01 1.00 -18.19
N ASP A 266 -6.22 2.05 -18.43
CA ASP A 266 -5.90 2.53 -19.78
C ASP A 266 -5.18 1.46 -20.61
N SER A 267 -4.28 0.68 -19.98
CA SER A 267 -3.62 -0.48 -20.59
C SER A 267 -4.61 -1.56 -21.00
N ILE A 268 -5.55 -1.92 -20.11
CA ILE A 268 -6.56 -2.95 -20.40
C ILE A 268 -7.54 -2.48 -21.49
N LEU A 269 -8.02 -1.23 -21.42
CA LEU A 269 -8.88 -0.64 -22.46
C LEU A 269 -8.19 -0.64 -23.82
N THR A 270 -6.90 -0.29 -23.87
CA THR A 270 -6.11 -0.30 -25.10
C THR A 270 -5.99 -1.71 -25.67
N LYS A 271 -5.68 -2.71 -24.83
CA LYS A 271 -5.60 -4.13 -25.24
C LYS A 271 -6.95 -4.67 -25.74
N ALA A 272 -8.06 -4.20 -25.17
CA ALA A 272 -9.41 -4.54 -25.60
C ALA A 272 -9.91 -3.76 -26.84
N GLY A 273 -9.11 -2.82 -27.37
CA GLY A 273 -9.53 -1.97 -28.49
C GLY A 273 -10.63 -0.96 -28.14
N ILE A 274 -10.84 -0.69 -26.85
CA ILE A 274 -11.88 0.22 -26.35
C ILE A 274 -11.28 1.62 -26.19
N LYS A 275 -11.80 2.58 -26.96
CA LYS A 275 -11.43 3.99 -26.80
C LYS A 275 -11.98 4.51 -25.48
N SER A 276 -11.16 5.18 -24.67
CA SER A 276 -11.57 5.81 -23.40
C SER A 276 -12.80 6.72 -23.55
N ALA A 277 -12.90 7.43 -24.67
CA ALA A 277 -14.06 8.28 -25.00
C ALA A 277 -15.40 7.51 -25.11
N LYS A 278 -15.38 6.18 -25.26
CA LYS A 278 -16.57 5.33 -25.26
C LYS A 278 -16.96 4.83 -23.86
N VAL A 279 -16.11 5.02 -22.86
CA VAL A 279 -16.38 4.61 -21.48
C VAL A 279 -17.13 5.73 -20.77
N ALA A 280 -18.40 5.50 -20.43
CA ALA A 280 -19.20 6.51 -19.74
C ALA A 280 -18.60 6.79 -18.36
N GLY A 281 -18.39 8.07 -18.05
CA GLY A 281 -17.80 8.49 -16.78
C GLY A 281 -16.27 8.37 -16.71
N TYR A 282 -15.57 8.11 -17.82
CA TYR A 282 -14.10 8.07 -17.86
C TYR A 282 -13.45 9.34 -17.28
N ASP A 283 -14.03 10.51 -17.55
CA ASP A 283 -13.57 11.81 -17.05
C ASP A 283 -14.13 12.17 -15.67
N ARG A 284 -14.94 11.31 -15.05
CA ARG A 284 -15.35 11.49 -13.65
C ARG A 284 -14.21 11.02 -12.76
N ILE A 285 -13.45 11.98 -12.23
CA ILE A 285 -12.24 11.70 -11.45
C ILE A 285 -12.55 11.66 -9.95
N ALA A 286 -12.09 10.61 -9.28
CA ALA A 286 -11.97 10.52 -7.84
C ALA A 286 -10.50 10.56 -7.40
N GLN A 287 -10.21 11.20 -6.27
CA GLN A 287 -8.86 11.30 -5.71
C GLN A 287 -8.60 10.15 -4.72
N GLY A 288 -7.77 9.19 -5.12
CA GLY A 288 -7.46 8.03 -4.27
C GLY A 288 -8.50 6.91 -4.35
N HIS A 289 -8.12 5.73 -3.85
CA HIS A 289 -8.98 4.54 -3.94
C HIS A 289 -10.26 4.65 -3.11
N LEU A 290 -10.17 5.20 -1.88
CA LEU A 290 -11.31 5.29 -0.98
C LEU A 290 -12.40 6.22 -1.56
N ALA A 291 -12.02 7.37 -2.10
CA ALA A 291 -12.96 8.29 -2.74
C ALA A 291 -13.66 7.63 -3.94
N ALA A 292 -12.93 6.85 -4.75
CA ALA A 292 -13.50 6.12 -5.87
C ALA A 292 -14.51 5.06 -5.40
N ALA A 293 -14.15 4.25 -4.40
CA ALA A 293 -15.02 3.23 -3.83
C ALA A 293 -16.29 3.85 -3.18
N CYS A 294 -16.15 4.97 -2.48
CA CYS A 294 -17.29 5.70 -1.92
C CYS A 294 -18.27 6.18 -2.99
N ARG A 295 -17.78 6.64 -4.14
CA ARG A 295 -18.63 7.06 -5.27
C ARG A 295 -19.47 5.91 -5.82
N VAL A 296 -18.90 4.71 -5.89
CA VAL A 296 -19.64 3.49 -6.25
C VAL A 296 -20.66 3.14 -5.17
N ARG A 297 -20.26 3.14 -3.89
CA ARG A 297 -21.14 2.85 -2.75
C ARG A 297 -22.36 3.78 -2.69
N LEU A 298 -22.17 5.06 -2.99
CA LEU A 298 -23.24 6.07 -3.00
C LEU A 298 -24.10 6.03 -4.28
N GLY A 299 -23.85 5.10 -5.21
CA GLY A 299 -24.61 4.96 -6.46
C GLY A 299 -24.33 6.05 -7.51
N SER A 300 -23.29 6.87 -7.32
CA SER A 300 -22.90 7.91 -8.28
C SER A 300 -22.12 7.38 -9.50
N ALA A 301 -21.67 6.13 -9.41
CA ALA A 301 -21.06 5.34 -10.47
C ALA A 301 -21.37 3.85 -10.25
N ASP A 302 -21.29 3.04 -11.29
CA ASP A 302 -21.53 1.60 -11.23
C ASP A 302 -20.27 0.82 -10.85
N CYS A 303 -19.10 1.36 -11.19
CA CYS A 303 -17.83 0.71 -10.90
C CYS A 303 -16.66 1.70 -10.77
N CYS A 304 -15.57 1.23 -10.16
CA CYS A 304 -14.26 1.89 -10.17
C CYS A 304 -13.14 0.85 -10.08
N ILE A 305 -11.90 1.25 -10.37
CA ILE A 305 -10.72 0.42 -10.11
C ILE A 305 -10.17 0.73 -8.71
N ALA A 306 -10.07 -0.29 -7.86
CA ALA A 306 -9.47 -0.15 -6.53
C ALA A 306 -8.90 -1.45 -5.97
N THR A 307 -8.22 -1.32 -4.82
CA THR A 307 -7.57 -2.44 -4.13
C THR A 307 -8.59 -3.44 -3.59
N ARG A 308 -8.25 -4.73 -3.60
CA ARG A 308 -9.07 -5.77 -2.96
C ARG A 308 -9.29 -5.48 -1.47
N ALA A 309 -8.28 -4.93 -0.78
CA ALA A 309 -8.39 -4.59 0.63
C ALA A 309 -9.56 -3.63 0.89
N LEU A 310 -9.75 -2.61 0.04
CA LEU A 310 -10.90 -1.71 0.14
C LEU A 310 -12.20 -2.40 -0.24
N SER A 311 -12.17 -3.27 -1.26
CA SER A 311 -13.33 -4.09 -1.60
C SER A 311 -13.75 -5.02 -0.46
N ARG A 312 -12.84 -5.50 0.39
CA ARG A 312 -13.18 -6.33 1.56
C ARG A 312 -13.60 -5.51 2.78
N ALA A 313 -12.94 -4.37 3.00
CA ALA A 313 -13.20 -3.52 4.17
C ALA A 313 -14.55 -2.80 4.07
N PHE A 314 -14.98 -2.44 2.85
CA PHE A 314 -16.22 -1.70 2.62
C PHE A 314 -17.31 -2.53 1.95
N TRP A 315 -17.04 -3.81 1.64
CA TRP A 315 -17.85 -4.63 0.72
C TRP A 315 -17.57 -6.17 0.77
N ALA A 316 -18.39 -6.99 0.10
CA ALA A 316 -18.22 -8.43 -0.15
C ALA A 316 -17.69 -8.74 -1.58
N TRP A 317 -16.38 -8.66 -1.78
CA TRP A 317 -15.65 -8.65 -3.07
C TRP A 317 -16.11 -9.66 -4.16
N THR A 318 -16.36 -9.10 -5.35
CA THR A 318 -16.27 -9.65 -6.71
C THR A 318 -14.89 -10.03 -7.26
N SER A 319 -14.22 -11.13 -6.87
CA SER A 319 -13.03 -11.55 -7.64
C SER A 319 -13.43 -11.90 -9.06
N PHE A 320 -12.74 -11.35 -10.07
CA PHE A 320 -12.70 -11.95 -11.39
C PHE A 320 -11.23 -12.06 -11.82
N PRO A 321 -10.86 -13.18 -12.48
CA PRO A 321 -9.49 -13.46 -12.90
C PRO A 321 -8.96 -12.47 -13.93
#